data_AF-A0A382A0Q0-F1
#
_entry.id   AF-A0A382A0Q0-F1
#
_cell.length_a   1.000
_cell.length_b   1.000
_cell.length_c   1.000
_cell.angle_alpha   90.00
_cell.angle_beta   90.00
_cell.angle_gamma   90.00
#
_symmetry.space_group_name_H-M   'P 1'
#
loop_
_entity.id
_entity.type
_entity.pdbx_description
1 polymer ?
#
loop_
_entity_poly.entity_id
_entity_poly.type
_entity_poly.pdbx_seq_one_letter_code
_entity_poly.pdbx_strand_id
1 'polypeptide(L)'
;MKQYMSQNIVKSFTVILLTFTFFIGSAYAENIDERDKLFAEAFEPFLKGEYEKSIKIFDEMLEIYPEDYKIFEMKGVALSNLRLESTLAMQPQQNTAPRDPSNLNKSSMLEFYKALEINPNSVLALNGMGLGFGNFGEYSEAETYFKKSLEINPDNKVTQNYLISLENLKKKYSLNVFENPTKKPDFLKMMEENTIPSWIKNNAGWWADNKINDKDFISGIEHLIENKIIKVSTYVNKENSTDTIPSWIKNNAGWWSSGKISDNDFLTGIEYLIENGIINVNAKTNSELLEKDLERKAWNFERYLTNIQSDIKKQNRYVENINPSEYVIIKYWKDYHKWNLESYLDSSEIFPDRKVSIDPETGNYIIEYLIYINEQ
;
A
#
# COMPACT_ATOMS: atom_id res chain seq x y z
N MET A 1 73.23 46.47 19.13
CA MET A 1 74.31 46.00 20.04
C MET A 1 73.73 44.87 20.87
N LYS A 2 74.22 43.62 20.72
CA LYS A 2 73.64 42.36 21.26
C LYS A 2 72.23 42.04 20.69
N GLN A 3 71.85 40.87 20.13
CA GLN A 3 72.25 39.45 20.29
C GLN A 3 71.75 38.91 21.65
N TYR A 4 70.98 37.82 21.81
CA TYR A 4 70.93 36.48 21.17
C TYR A 4 69.46 36.08 20.80
N MET A 5 69.15 35.21 19.82
CA MET A 5 69.28 33.72 19.76
C MET A 5 68.43 32.99 20.83
N SER A 6 67.72 31.88 20.59
CA SER A 6 67.56 30.93 19.46
C SER A 6 66.13 30.29 19.55
N GLN A 7 65.52 29.50 18.65
CA GLN A 7 65.81 28.76 17.39
C GLN A 7 64.63 29.03 16.38
N ASN A 8 64.55 28.64 15.10
CA ASN A 8 65.11 27.61 14.19
C ASN A 8 64.24 26.34 14.00
N ILE A 9 64.26 25.77 12.77
CA ILE A 9 63.57 24.55 12.27
C ILE A 9 62.05 24.73 11.96
N VAL A 10 61.44 24.24 10.86
CA VAL A 10 61.78 24.10 9.41
C VAL A 10 60.57 23.47 8.67
N LYS A 11 60.23 23.95 7.45
CA LYS A 11 59.24 23.38 6.46
C LYS A 11 57.78 23.24 6.96
N SER A 12 56.79 23.92 6.34
CA SER A 12 56.17 23.62 5.03
C SER A 12 55.42 22.27 4.99
N PHE A 13 54.07 22.29 5.00
CA PHE A 13 53.23 22.02 3.82
C PHE A 13 51.71 22.26 4.11
N THR A 14 50.92 22.32 3.02
CA THR A 14 49.43 22.22 2.96
C THR A 14 48.59 23.02 3.95
N VAL A 15 47.96 24.09 3.44
CA VAL A 15 46.60 24.46 3.87
C VAL A 15 45.67 23.34 3.41
N ILE A 16 45.13 22.55 4.34
CA ILE A 16 44.07 21.59 4.02
C ILE A 16 42.74 22.35 4.08
N LEU A 17 42.22 22.72 2.91
CA LEU A 17 40.85 23.21 2.78
C LEU A 17 39.90 22.01 2.93
N LEU A 18 39.45 21.73 4.15
CA LEU A 18 38.54 20.63 4.48
C LEU A 18 37.11 20.93 4.02
N THR A 19 36.91 20.96 2.70
CA THR A 19 35.59 20.93 2.08
C THR A 19 34.99 19.53 2.22
N PHE A 20 34.55 19.18 3.44
CA PHE A 20 33.64 18.06 3.64
C PHE A 20 32.27 18.45 3.05
N THR A 21 32.11 18.21 1.76
CA THR A 21 30.84 18.32 1.04
C THR A 21 29.90 17.20 1.48
N PHE A 22 29.26 17.41 2.63
CA PHE A 22 28.15 16.60 3.16
C PHE A 22 26.89 16.75 2.29
N PHE A 23 26.93 16.28 1.04
CA PHE A 23 25.83 16.37 0.08
C PHE A 23 24.93 15.12 0.00
N ILE A 24 25.15 14.14 0.87
CA ILE A 24 24.30 12.94 0.99
C ILE A 24 23.38 13.03 2.23
N GLY A 25 23.66 13.92 3.19
CA GLY A 25 22.84 14.12 4.39
C GLY A 25 21.73 15.16 4.23
N SER A 26 22.02 16.29 3.56
CA SER A 26 21.07 17.39 3.37
C SER A 26 19.85 16.97 2.55
N ALA A 27 20.06 16.52 1.31
CA ALA A 27 18.98 16.23 0.36
C ALA A 27 17.96 15.16 0.83
N TYR A 28 18.34 14.29 1.77
CA TYR A 28 17.42 13.33 2.40
C TYR A 28 16.66 13.93 3.60
N ALA A 29 17.30 14.77 4.43
CA ALA A 29 16.63 15.44 5.54
C ALA A 29 15.67 16.54 5.05
N GLU A 30 16.08 17.28 4.02
CA GLU A 30 15.32 18.32 3.33
C GLU A 30 14.07 17.74 2.65
N ASN A 31 14.19 16.55 2.03
CA ASN A 31 13.05 15.80 1.48
C ASN A 31 12.03 15.36 2.53
N ILE A 32 12.44 14.99 3.74
CA ILE A 32 11.50 14.57 4.79
C ILE A 32 10.66 15.77 5.25
N ASP A 33 11.30 16.93 5.42
CA ASP A 33 10.63 18.18 5.77
C ASP A 33 9.76 18.74 4.63
N GLU A 34 10.02 18.40 3.36
CA GLU A 34 9.14 18.71 2.22
C GLU A 34 7.95 17.73 2.13
N ARG A 35 8.22 16.42 2.17
CA ARG A 35 7.23 15.34 2.19
C ARG A 35 6.17 15.54 3.29
N ASP A 36 6.58 15.86 4.51
CA ASP A 36 5.66 15.98 5.64
C ASP A 36 4.81 17.25 5.59
N LYS A 37 5.29 18.33 4.92
CA LYS A 37 4.45 19.50 4.57
C LYS A 37 3.42 19.14 3.52
N LEU A 38 3.80 18.44 2.46
CA LEU A 38 2.87 17.98 1.41
C LEU A 38 1.78 17.07 2.00
N PHE A 39 2.11 16.21 2.98
CA PHE A 39 1.11 15.46 3.75
C PHE A 39 0.17 16.40 4.54
N ALA A 40 0.67 17.43 5.21
CA ALA A 40 -0.17 18.39 5.92
C ALA A 40 -1.11 19.16 4.96
N GLU A 41 -0.60 19.59 3.81
CA GLU A 41 -1.38 20.22 2.74
C GLU A 41 -2.44 19.29 2.15
N ALA A 42 -2.16 17.98 2.03
CA ALA A 42 -3.14 16.98 1.61
C ALA A 42 -4.17 16.65 2.69
N PHE A 43 -3.82 16.74 3.98
CA PHE A 43 -4.71 16.48 5.11
C PHE A 43 -5.66 17.64 5.43
N GLU A 44 -5.26 18.89 5.22
CA GLU A 44 -6.11 20.08 5.40
C GLU A 44 -7.45 20.03 4.63
N PRO A 45 -7.52 19.63 3.35
CA PRO A 45 -8.79 19.39 2.65
C PRO A 45 -9.44 18.05 3.04
N PHE A 46 -8.65 17.00 3.30
CA PHE A 46 -9.16 15.68 3.72
C PHE A 46 -10.01 15.78 5.00
N LEU A 47 -9.53 16.52 6.01
CA LEU A 47 -10.24 16.73 7.27
C LEU A 47 -11.51 17.57 7.10
N LYS A 48 -11.65 18.34 6.01
CA LYS A 48 -12.86 19.10 5.65
C LYS A 48 -13.83 18.30 4.77
N GLY A 49 -13.50 17.06 4.42
CA GLY A 49 -14.27 16.25 3.48
C GLY A 49 -14.01 16.60 2.01
N GLU A 50 -13.05 17.47 1.69
CA GLU A 50 -12.75 17.89 0.32
C GLU A 50 -11.85 16.86 -0.39
N TYR A 51 -12.26 15.59 -0.40
CA TYR A 51 -11.42 14.46 -0.81
C TYR A 51 -10.91 14.58 -2.25
N GLU A 52 -11.67 15.19 -3.17
CA GLU A 52 -11.19 15.45 -4.55
C GLU A 52 -10.01 16.43 -4.64
N LYS A 53 -9.81 17.31 -3.65
CA LYS A 53 -8.61 18.15 -3.56
C LYS A 53 -7.45 17.36 -2.96
N SER A 54 -7.72 16.63 -1.87
CA SER A 54 -6.74 15.77 -1.19
C SER A 54 -6.15 14.71 -2.15
N ILE A 55 -6.98 14.07 -2.97
CA ILE A 55 -6.56 13.09 -3.99
C ILE A 55 -5.59 13.69 -5.00
N LYS A 56 -5.80 14.94 -5.46
CA LYS A 56 -4.88 15.61 -6.40
C LYS A 56 -3.52 15.88 -5.79
N ILE A 57 -3.49 16.32 -4.54
CA ILE A 57 -2.22 16.53 -3.81
C ILE A 57 -1.52 15.17 -3.62
N PHE A 58 -2.25 14.09 -3.32
CA PHE A 58 -1.67 12.75 -3.30
C PHE A 58 -1.19 12.25 -4.67
N ASP A 59 -1.83 12.64 -5.78
CA ASP A 59 -1.32 12.35 -7.14
C ASP A 59 -0.02 13.12 -7.42
N GLU A 60 0.02 14.43 -7.13
CA GLU A 60 1.23 15.27 -7.25
C GLU A 60 2.38 14.74 -6.36
N MET A 61 2.09 14.28 -5.15
CA MET A 61 3.08 13.65 -4.26
C MET A 61 3.57 12.30 -4.77
N LEU A 62 2.78 11.54 -5.55
CA LEU A 62 3.22 10.27 -6.15
C LEU A 62 4.13 10.48 -7.35
N GLU A 63 4.10 11.64 -8.03
CA GLU A 63 5.10 11.99 -9.04
C GLU A 63 6.50 12.22 -8.41
N ILE A 64 6.55 12.60 -7.13
CA ILE A 64 7.78 12.85 -6.37
C ILE A 64 8.22 11.59 -5.59
N TYR A 65 7.27 10.86 -5.01
CA TYR A 65 7.49 9.73 -4.10
C TYR A 65 6.73 8.45 -4.55
N PRO A 66 7.01 7.90 -5.74
CA PRO A 66 6.25 6.79 -6.33
C PRO A 66 6.29 5.47 -5.54
N GLU A 67 7.23 5.33 -4.59
CA GLU A 67 7.40 4.16 -3.72
C GLU A 67 6.86 4.38 -2.29
N ASP A 68 6.16 5.50 -2.00
CA ASP A 68 5.63 5.77 -0.66
C ASP A 68 4.23 5.18 -0.45
N TYR A 69 4.20 3.98 0.15
CA TYR A 69 2.96 3.27 0.48
C TYR A 69 1.95 4.09 1.29
N LYS A 70 2.37 5.09 2.08
CA LYS A 70 1.45 5.91 2.88
C LYS A 70 0.64 6.88 2.02
N ILE A 71 1.18 7.33 0.88
CA ILE A 71 0.43 8.18 -0.06
C ILE A 71 -0.67 7.34 -0.71
N PHE A 72 -0.34 6.14 -1.18
CA PHE A 72 -1.31 5.18 -1.70
C PHE A 72 -2.38 4.81 -0.66
N GLU A 73 -2.00 4.60 0.61
CA GLU A 73 -2.97 4.41 1.70
C GLU A 73 -3.93 5.59 1.84
N MET A 74 -3.43 6.81 2.00
CA MET A 74 -4.29 7.98 2.25
C MET A 74 -5.15 8.34 1.04
N LYS A 75 -4.63 8.17 -0.18
CA LYS A 75 -5.41 8.27 -1.43
C LYS A 75 -6.50 7.20 -1.49
N GLY A 76 -6.18 5.95 -1.11
CA GLY A 76 -7.14 4.86 -0.97
C GLY A 76 -8.27 5.17 0.02
N VAL A 77 -7.94 5.74 1.19
CA VAL A 77 -8.94 6.19 2.18
C VAL A 77 -9.78 7.36 1.64
N ALA A 78 -9.16 8.35 1.00
CA ALA A 78 -9.88 9.48 0.40
C ALA A 78 -10.88 9.01 -0.67
N LEU A 79 -10.49 8.06 -1.53
CA LEU A 79 -11.39 7.41 -2.49
C LEU A 79 -12.50 6.60 -1.82
N SER A 80 -12.24 5.95 -0.68
CA SER A 80 -13.26 5.23 0.09
C SER A 80 -14.29 6.17 0.74
N ASN A 81 -13.86 7.34 1.23
CA ASN A 81 -14.77 8.35 1.75
C ASN A 81 -15.56 9.04 0.63
N LEU A 82 -14.91 9.36 -0.48
CA LEU A 82 -15.56 9.85 -1.71
C LEU A 82 -16.61 8.85 -2.24
N ARG A 83 -16.40 7.53 -2.04
CA ARG A 83 -17.43 6.51 -2.29
C ARG A 83 -18.64 6.75 -1.40
N LEU A 84 -18.48 6.92 -0.08
CA LEU A 84 -19.59 7.12 0.85
C LEU A 84 -20.43 8.36 0.49
N GLU A 85 -19.80 9.45 0.06
CA GLU A 85 -20.51 10.63 -0.48
C GLU A 85 -21.36 10.33 -1.70
N SER A 86 -20.96 9.38 -2.55
CA SER A 86 -21.72 9.02 -3.77
C SER A 86 -22.94 8.12 -3.52
N THR A 87 -23.30 7.88 -2.26
CA THR A 87 -24.40 6.99 -1.85
C THR A 87 -25.60 7.79 -1.32
N LEU A 88 -26.67 7.10 -0.88
CA LEU A 88 -27.79 7.74 -0.18
C LEU A 88 -27.43 8.32 1.20
N ALA A 89 -26.17 8.21 1.63
CA ALA A 89 -25.59 8.95 2.75
C ALA A 89 -25.10 10.37 2.39
N MET A 90 -25.24 10.80 1.13
CA MET A 90 -24.89 12.16 0.70
C MET A 90 -25.71 13.21 1.46
N GLN A 91 -25.04 14.05 2.25
CA GLN A 91 -25.64 15.32 2.67
C GLN A 91 -25.78 16.22 1.43
N PRO A 92 -26.84 17.04 1.30
CA PRO A 92 -27.11 17.83 0.10
C PRO A 92 -26.18 19.06 -0.02
N GLN A 93 -24.87 18.81 -0.12
CA GLN A 93 -23.88 19.80 -0.55
C GLN A 93 -23.93 19.97 -2.06
N GLN A 94 -23.53 21.15 -2.53
CA GLN A 94 -23.92 21.67 -3.83
C GLN A 94 -23.23 20.95 -5.02
N ASN A 95 -24.03 20.59 -6.02
CA ASN A 95 -23.61 20.36 -7.41
C ASN A 95 -22.45 19.36 -7.66
N THR A 96 -22.24 18.38 -6.78
CA THR A 96 -21.36 17.24 -7.08
C THR A 96 -21.94 16.40 -8.22
N ALA A 97 -21.13 16.10 -9.24
CA ALA A 97 -21.54 15.20 -10.32
C ALA A 97 -21.85 13.79 -9.77
N PRO A 98 -22.85 13.07 -10.30
CA PRO A 98 -23.17 11.71 -9.85
C PRO A 98 -22.00 10.76 -10.14
N ARG A 99 -21.33 10.30 -9.08
CA ARG A 99 -20.20 9.37 -9.14
C ARG A 99 -20.72 7.92 -9.03
N ASP A 100 -20.05 6.94 -9.66
CA ASP A 100 -20.39 5.51 -9.52
C ASP A 100 -19.68 4.93 -8.27
N PRO A 101 -20.40 4.53 -7.20
CA PRO A 101 -19.79 3.98 -5.99
C PRO A 101 -18.98 2.71 -6.28
N SER A 102 -19.35 1.94 -7.29
CA SER A 102 -18.64 0.73 -7.70
C SER A 102 -17.26 1.06 -8.25
N ASN A 103 -17.12 2.15 -9.01
CA ASN A 103 -15.84 2.58 -9.56
C ASN A 103 -14.96 3.26 -8.50
N LEU A 104 -15.55 4.04 -7.59
CA LEU A 104 -14.80 4.62 -6.46
C LEU A 104 -14.28 3.53 -5.51
N ASN A 105 -15.07 2.48 -5.25
CA ASN A 105 -14.62 1.29 -4.52
C ASN A 105 -13.45 0.60 -5.23
N LYS A 106 -13.57 0.38 -6.56
CA LYS A 106 -12.51 -0.21 -7.38
C LYS A 106 -11.21 0.62 -7.31
N SER A 107 -11.28 1.94 -7.47
CA SER A 107 -10.10 2.80 -7.40
C SER A 107 -9.47 2.81 -6.00
N SER A 108 -10.29 2.87 -4.94
CA SER A 108 -9.82 2.78 -3.56
C SER A 108 -9.05 1.49 -3.29
N MET A 109 -9.60 0.34 -3.71
CA MET A 109 -8.92 -0.96 -3.63
C MET A 109 -7.62 -1.01 -4.43
N LEU A 110 -7.56 -0.35 -5.59
CA LEU A 110 -6.35 -0.35 -6.44
C LEU A 110 -5.18 0.37 -5.75
N GLU A 111 -5.42 1.50 -5.07
CA GLU A 111 -4.35 2.19 -4.32
C GLU A 111 -3.96 1.40 -3.05
N PHE A 112 -4.91 0.81 -2.32
CA PHE A 112 -4.57 -0.10 -1.21
C PHE A 112 -3.78 -1.33 -1.67
N TYR A 113 -4.05 -1.86 -2.87
CA TYR A 113 -3.27 -2.95 -3.44
C TYR A 113 -1.81 -2.53 -3.73
N LYS A 114 -1.58 -1.36 -4.35
CA LYS A 114 -0.21 -0.82 -4.52
C LYS A 114 0.50 -0.61 -3.18
N ALA A 115 -0.21 -0.10 -2.17
CA ALA A 115 0.34 0.07 -0.83
C ALA A 115 0.80 -1.28 -0.21
N LEU A 116 0.09 -2.38 -0.49
CA LEU A 116 0.46 -3.72 -0.02
C LEU A 116 1.59 -4.36 -0.82
N GLU A 117 1.75 -4.06 -2.11
CA GLU A 117 2.92 -4.53 -2.88
C GLU A 117 4.22 -3.88 -2.39
N ILE A 118 4.16 -2.65 -1.86
CA ILE A 118 5.30 -1.96 -1.23
C ILE A 118 5.45 -2.35 0.25
N ASN A 119 4.34 -2.43 0.99
CA ASN A 119 4.30 -2.79 2.41
C ASN A 119 3.23 -3.86 2.69
N PRO A 120 3.55 -5.16 2.51
CA PRO A 120 2.61 -6.26 2.74
C PRO A 120 2.02 -6.33 4.16
N ASN A 121 2.66 -5.67 5.12
CA ASN A 121 2.27 -5.66 6.53
C ASN A 121 1.41 -4.43 6.92
N SER A 122 0.90 -3.66 5.96
CA SER A 122 0.02 -2.54 6.28
C SER A 122 -1.36 -3.00 6.79
N VAL A 123 -1.55 -2.89 8.11
CA VAL A 123 -2.84 -3.07 8.80
C VAL A 123 -3.93 -2.17 8.20
N LEU A 124 -3.57 -0.96 7.75
CA LEU A 124 -4.50 -0.01 7.16
C LEU A 124 -4.92 -0.44 5.75
N ALA A 125 -3.97 -0.77 4.87
CA ALA A 125 -4.28 -1.19 3.51
C ALA A 125 -4.97 -2.57 3.48
N LEU A 126 -4.62 -3.50 4.39
CA LEU A 126 -5.36 -4.75 4.58
C LEU A 126 -6.82 -4.48 4.99
N ASN A 127 -7.06 -3.53 5.91
CA ASN A 127 -8.43 -3.12 6.26
C ASN A 127 -9.16 -2.45 5.09
N GLY A 128 -8.46 -1.65 4.29
CA GLY A 128 -9.00 -1.03 3.07
C GLY A 128 -9.42 -2.06 2.02
N MET A 129 -8.59 -3.08 1.78
CA MET A 129 -8.91 -4.22 0.91
C MET A 129 -10.10 -5.03 1.45
N GLY A 130 -10.12 -5.33 2.75
CA GLY A 130 -11.23 -6.04 3.39
C GLY A 130 -12.56 -5.30 3.26
N LEU A 131 -12.56 -3.99 3.51
CA LEU A 131 -13.74 -3.13 3.31
C LEU A 131 -14.14 -3.10 1.83
N GLY A 132 -13.19 -2.96 0.91
CA GLY A 132 -13.42 -2.92 -0.52
C GLY A 132 -14.08 -4.19 -1.08
N PHE A 133 -13.58 -5.38 -0.72
CA PHE A 133 -14.21 -6.65 -1.06
C PHE A 133 -15.61 -6.78 -0.44
N GLY A 134 -15.79 -6.30 0.80
CA GLY A 134 -17.08 -6.23 1.47
C GLY A 134 -18.12 -5.39 0.72
N ASN A 135 -17.72 -4.23 0.19
CA ASN A 135 -18.58 -3.36 -0.62
C ASN A 135 -18.88 -3.93 -2.02
N PHE A 136 -18.24 -5.04 -2.41
CA PHE A 136 -18.56 -5.82 -3.60
C PHE A 136 -19.31 -7.13 -3.28
N GLY A 137 -19.57 -7.44 -2.01
CA GLY A 137 -20.20 -8.69 -1.58
C GLY A 137 -19.29 -9.92 -1.64
N GLU A 138 -17.99 -9.73 -1.83
CA GLU A 138 -16.96 -10.78 -1.75
C GLU A 138 -16.55 -10.97 -0.27
N TYR A 139 -17.53 -11.33 0.55
CA TYR A 139 -17.47 -11.37 2.01
C TYR A 139 -16.43 -12.35 2.59
N SER A 140 -16.24 -13.50 1.96
CA SER A 140 -15.21 -14.48 2.36
C SER A 140 -13.79 -14.01 2.04
N GLU A 141 -13.64 -13.22 0.97
CA GLU A 141 -12.37 -12.54 0.64
C GLU A 141 -12.10 -11.41 1.65
N ALA A 142 -13.13 -10.59 1.95
CA ALA A 142 -13.05 -9.53 2.95
C ALA A 142 -12.57 -10.03 4.32
N GLU A 143 -13.13 -11.14 4.80
CA GLU A 143 -12.72 -11.80 6.05
C GLU A 143 -11.23 -12.19 6.04
N THR A 144 -10.70 -12.62 4.90
CA THR A 144 -9.31 -13.07 4.77
C THR A 144 -8.34 -11.90 4.95
N TYR A 145 -8.64 -10.74 4.37
CA TYR A 145 -7.83 -9.52 4.58
C TYR A 145 -7.93 -8.98 6.01
N PHE A 146 -9.11 -9.01 6.63
CA PHE A 146 -9.26 -8.63 8.05
C PHE A 146 -8.53 -9.60 9.00
N LYS A 147 -8.45 -10.90 8.69
CA LYS A 147 -7.65 -11.86 9.47
C LYS A 147 -6.15 -11.59 9.36
N LYS A 148 -5.62 -11.40 8.14
CA LYS A 148 -4.22 -10.96 7.93
C LYS A 148 -3.90 -9.67 8.70
N SER A 149 -4.84 -8.72 8.74
CA SER A 149 -4.72 -7.46 9.51
C SER A 149 -4.59 -7.71 11.02
N LEU A 150 -5.36 -8.65 11.59
CA LEU A 150 -5.22 -9.06 13.00
C LEU A 150 -3.99 -9.94 13.28
N GLU A 151 -3.46 -10.68 12.30
CA GLU A 151 -2.20 -11.43 12.46
C GLU A 151 -1.01 -10.47 12.67
N ILE A 152 -1.07 -9.26 12.12
CA ILE A 152 -0.06 -8.20 12.29
C ILE A 152 -0.35 -7.33 13.51
N ASN A 153 -1.60 -6.99 13.78
CA ASN A 153 -2.02 -6.21 14.95
C ASN A 153 -3.28 -6.80 15.59
N PRO A 154 -3.12 -7.78 16.52
CA PRO A 154 -4.24 -8.48 17.16
C PRO A 154 -5.23 -7.58 17.88
N ASP A 155 -4.78 -6.41 18.36
CA ASP A 155 -5.59 -5.49 19.15
C ASP A 155 -6.33 -4.43 18.33
N ASN A 156 -6.19 -4.42 17.00
CA ASN A 156 -6.78 -3.38 16.15
C ASN A 156 -8.32 -3.36 16.22
N LYS A 157 -8.88 -2.38 16.94
CA LYS A 157 -10.32 -2.26 17.17
C LYS A 157 -11.13 -1.97 15.89
N VAL A 158 -10.53 -1.34 14.88
CA VAL A 158 -11.19 -1.11 13.58
C VAL A 158 -11.38 -2.45 12.85
N THR A 159 -10.34 -3.28 12.80
CA THR A 159 -10.40 -4.63 12.22
C THR A 159 -11.36 -5.55 12.99
N GLN A 160 -11.31 -5.53 14.33
CA GLN A 160 -12.24 -6.28 15.19
C GLN A 160 -13.70 -5.88 14.92
N ASN A 161 -14.00 -4.58 14.79
CA ASN A 161 -15.34 -4.08 14.46
C ASN A 161 -15.82 -4.53 13.08
N TYR A 162 -14.97 -4.51 12.05
CA TYR A 162 -15.36 -4.99 10.71
C TYR A 162 -15.67 -6.50 10.70
N LEU A 163 -14.91 -7.32 11.42
CA LEU A 163 -15.21 -8.75 11.58
C LEU A 163 -16.54 -8.96 12.33
N ILE A 164 -16.83 -8.19 13.38
CA ILE A 164 -18.11 -8.25 14.10
C ILE A 164 -19.28 -7.86 13.18
N SER A 165 -19.15 -6.80 12.36
CA SER A 165 -20.16 -6.46 11.34
C SER A 165 -20.37 -7.60 10.35
N LEU A 166 -19.29 -8.23 9.90
CA LEU A 166 -19.32 -9.34 8.95
C LEU A 166 -19.94 -10.62 9.55
N GLU A 167 -19.68 -10.93 10.81
CA GLU A 167 -20.34 -12.03 11.54
C GLU A 167 -21.84 -11.77 11.72
N ASN A 168 -22.24 -10.53 12.02
CA ASN A 168 -23.65 -10.15 12.09
C ASN A 168 -24.35 -10.28 10.73
N LEU A 169 -23.71 -9.86 9.64
CA LEU A 169 -24.19 -10.05 8.26
C LEU A 169 -24.30 -11.55 7.93
N LYS A 170 -23.27 -12.34 8.25
CA LYS A 170 -23.25 -13.80 8.10
C LYS A 170 -24.43 -14.47 8.80
N LYS A 171 -24.72 -14.05 10.03
CA LYS A 171 -25.84 -14.57 10.85
C LYS A 171 -27.22 -14.09 10.37
N LYS A 172 -27.32 -12.84 9.90
CA LYS A 172 -28.55 -12.22 9.37
C LYS A 172 -29.02 -12.90 8.08
N TYR A 173 -28.09 -13.25 7.19
CA TYR A 173 -28.40 -13.75 5.83
C TYR A 173 -27.97 -15.18 5.54
N SER A 174 -27.33 -15.89 6.48
CA SER A 174 -26.77 -17.23 6.28
C SER A 174 -25.79 -17.27 5.09
N LEU A 175 -24.69 -16.52 5.21
CA LEU A 175 -23.74 -16.19 4.13
C LEU A 175 -23.44 -17.33 3.16
N ASN A 176 -23.17 -18.53 3.68
CA ASN A 176 -22.81 -19.74 2.93
C ASN A 176 -23.90 -20.22 1.94
N VAL A 177 -25.10 -19.63 1.99
CA VAL A 177 -26.24 -19.87 1.09
C VAL A 177 -26.45 -18.71 0.10
N PHE A 178 -25.87 -17.54 0.38
CA PHE A 178 -26.12 -16.28 -0.32
C PHE A 178 -24.91 -15.77 -1.11
N GLU A 179 -23.69 -15.91 -0.58
CA GLU A 179 -22.47 -15.48 -1.27
C GLU A 179 -22.15 -16.45 -2.42
N ASN A 180 -21.98 -15.88 -3.61
CA ASN A 180 -21.41 -16.55 -4.77
C ASN A 180 -20.16 -15.77 -5.21
N PRO A 181 -18.96 -16.10 -4.70
CA PRO A 181 -17.75 -15.30 -4.94
C PRO A 181 -17.34 -15.30 -6.41
N THR A 182 -16.83 -14.17 -6.91
CA THR A 182 -16.14 -14.17 -8.21
C THR A 182 -14.82 -14.92 -8.07
N LYS A 183 -14.62 -15.98 -8.86
CA LYS A 183 -13.39 -16.80 -8.78
C LYS A 183 -12.15 -15.93 -8.98
N LYS A 184 -11.37 -15.71 -7.91
CA LYS A 184 -10.03 -15.10 -7.99
C LYS A 184 -9.19 -15.81 -9.06
N PRO A 185 -8.66 -15.09 -10.07
CA PRO A 185 -7.81 -15.67 -11.10
C PRO A 185 -6.61 -16.39 -10.49
N ASP A 186 -6.26 -17.55 -11.04
CA ASP A 186 -5.27 -18.41 -10.40
C ASP A 186 -3.85 -17.79 -10.41
N PHE A 187 -3.57 -16.85 -11.32
CA PHE A 187 -2.33 -16.07 -11.31
C PHE A 187 -2.21 -15.09 -10.13
N LEU A 188 -3.32 -14.55 -9.62
CA LEU A 188 -3.30 -13.69 -8.42
C LEU A 188 -3.06 -14.50 -7.16
N LYS A 189 -3.63 -15.72 -7.07
CA LYS A 189 -3.38 -16.63 -5.94
C LYS A 189 -1.90 -16.95 -5.79
N MET A 190 -1.24 -17.32 -6.90
CA MET A 190 0.20 -17.61 -6.89
C MET A 190 1.06 -16.42 -6.43
N MET A 191 0.63 -15.18 -6.74
CA MET A 191 1.27 -13.95 -6.25
C MET A 191 1.04 -13.73 -4.74
N GLU A 192 -0.16 -13.98 -4.23
CA GLU A 192 -0.51 -13.83 -2.80
C GLU A 192 0.08 -14.91 -1.88
N GLU A 193 0.51 -16.05 -2.43
CA GLU A 193 0.98 -17.22 -1.68
C GLU A 193 2.48 -17.16 -1.32
N ASN A 194 3.17 -16.02 -1.55
CA ASN A 194 4.64 -15.87 -1.44
C ASN A 194 5.43 -16.91 -2.27
N THR A 195 4.83 -17.46 -3.34
CA THR A 195 5.53 -18.37 -4.25
C THR A 195 6.43 -17.60 -5.20
N ILE A 196 7.47 -18.25 -5.72
CA ILE A 196 8.38 -17.61 -6.70
C ILE A 196 7.58 -17.21 -7.95
N PRO A 197 7.51 -15.91 -8.30
CA PRO A 197 6.79 -15.48 -9.48
C PRO A 197 7.32 -16.18 -10.75
N SER A 198 6.40 -16.71 -11.56
CA SER A 198 6.73 -17.53 -12.73
C SER A 198 7.61 -16.82 -13.77
N TRP A 199 7.57 -15.49 -13.81
CA TRP A 199 8.46 -14.69 -14.66
C TRP A 199 9.94 -14.80 -14.25
N ILE A 200 10.26 -14.98 -12.97
CA ILE A 200 11.64 -15.12 -12.49
C ILE A 200 12.20 -16.49 -12.90
N LYS A 201 11.36 -17.53 -12.83
CA LYS A 201 11.68 -18.88 -13.31
C LYS A 201 11.87 -18.92 -14.83
N ASN A 202 11.12 -18.12 -15.58
CA ASN A 202 11.35 -17.91 -17.02
C ASN A 202 12.65 -17.13 -17.29
N ASN A 203 12.91 -16.04 -16.55
CA ASN A 203 14.15 -15.25 -16.67
C ASN A 203 15.40 -16.11 -16.40
N ALA A 204 15.36 -17.01 -15.42
CA ALA A 204 16.45 -17.95 -15.16
C ALA A 204 16.75 -18.87 -16.36
N GLY A 205 15.72 -19.33 -17.07
CA GLY A 205 15.87 -20.07 -18.33
C GLY A 205 16.44 -19.20 -19.46
N TRP A 206 15.94 -17.97 -19.62
CA TRP A 206 16.46 -17.02 -20.62
C TRP A 206 17.90 -16.59 -20.34
N TRP A 207 18.29 -16.47 -19.08
CA TRP A 207 19.65 -16.14 -18.67
C TRP A 207 20.61 -17.31 -18.90
N ALA A 208 20.15 -18.55 -18.68
CA ALA A 208 20.89 -19.76 -19.04
C ALA A 208 21.09 -19.89 -20.57
N ASP A 209 20.06 -19.56 -21.35
CA ASP A 209 20.12 -19.47 -22.81
C ASP A 209 20.92 -18.26 -23.34
N ASN A 210 21.38 -17.36 -22.46
CA ASN A 210 22.04 -16.08 -22.80
C ASN A 210 21.18 -15.11 -23.65
N LYS A 211 19.85 -15.20 -23.50
CA LYS A 211 18.87 -14.27 -24.09
C LYS A 211 18.71 -12.97 -23.29
N ILE A 212 19.04 -13.01 -21.99
CA ILE A 212 19.11 -11.84 -21.10
C ILE A 212 20.48 -11.82 -20.40
N ASN A 213 20.90 -10.64 -19.94
CA ASN A 213 22.21 -10.43 -19.32
C ASN A 213 22.21 -10.72 -17.81
N ASP A 214 23.38 -10.66 -17.16
CA ASP A 214 23.54 -10.97 -15.74
C ASP A 214 22.78 -9.98 -14.82
N LYS A 215 22.68 -8.69 -15.18
CA LYS A 215 21.87 -7.69 -14.45
C LYS A 215 20.37 -8.00 -14.55
N ASP A 216 19.87 -8.38 -15.73
CA ASP A 216 18.45 -8.73 -15.93
C ASP A 216 18.04 -9.94 -15.08
N PHE A 217 18.99 -10.86 -14.83
CA PHE A 217 18.81 -11.99 -13.91
C PHE A 217 18.94 -11.56 -12.44
N ILE A 218 19.93 -10.72 -12.10
CA ILE A 218 20.12 -10.15 -10.76
C ILE A 218 18.87 -9.41 -10.28
N SER A 219 18.21 -8.60 -11.10
CA SER A 219 16.97 -7.92 -10.69
C SER A 219 15.80 -8.89 -10.42
N GLY A 220 15.83 -10.11 -10.99
CA GLY A 220 14.93 -11.19 -10.60
C GLY A 220 15.26 -11.80 -9.23
N ILE A 221 16.54 -11.79 -8.84
CA ILE A 221 16.99 -12.22 -7.51
C ILE A 221 16.76 -11.12 -6.45
N GLU A 222 17.02 -9.86 -6.77
CA GLU A 222 16.74 -8.70 -5.92
C GLU A 222 15.25 -8.67 -5.52
N HIS A 223 14.35 -8.86 -6.50
CA HIS A 223 12.91 -8.99 -6.25
C HIS A 223 12.54 -10.13 -5.28
N LEU A 224 13.23 -11.27 -5.34
CA LEU A 224 13.00 -12.38 -4.40
C LEU A 224 13.45 -12.04 -2.96
N ILE A 225 14.43 -11.16 -2.80
CA ILE A 225 14.92 -10.69 -1.50
C ILE A 225 13.97 -9.61 -0.93
N GLU A 226 13.55 -8.65 -1.77
CA GLU A 226 12.56 -7.62 -1.44
C GLU A 226 11.24 -8.23 -0.92
N ASN A 227 10.75 -9.24 -1.64
CA ASN A 227 9.53 -9.98 -1.29
C ASN A 227 9.76 -11.03 -0.18
N LYS A 228 10.96 -11.08 0.44
CA LYS A 228 11.35 -11.97 1.56
C LYS A 228 11.24 -13.47 1.27
N ILE A 229 11.24 -13.83 -0.01
CA ILE A 229 11.25 -15.22 -0.52
C ILE A 229 12.67 -15.81 -0.37
N ILE A 230 13.72 -14.99 -0.57
CA ILE A 230 15.09 -15.25 -0.13
C ILE A 230 15.37 -14.44 1.14
N LYS A 231 16.10 -15.00 2.11
CA LYS A 231 16.37 -14.39 3.43
C LYS A 231 17.86 -14.26 3.72
N VAL A 232 18.56 -13.45 2.92
CA VAL A 232 20.00 -13.19 3.07
C VAL A 232 20.30 -12.60 4.46
N SER A 233 21.21 -13.21 5.22
CA SER A 233 21.54 -12.75 6.58
C SER A 233 22.55 -11.59 6.62
N THR A 234 23.38 -11.44 5.59
CA THR A 234 24.42 -10.40 5.50
C THR A 234 24.59 -9.84 4.08
N TYR A 235 24.57 -8.51 3.95
CA TYR A 235 24.90 -7.83 2.69
C TYR A 235 26.41 -7.62 2.58
N VAL A 236 27.07 -8.43 1.75
CA VAL A 236 28.54 -8.44 1.60
C VAL A 236 28.99 -7.42 0.54
N ASN A 237 28.96 -6.14 0.90
CA ASN A 237 29.53 -5.05 0.10
C ASN A 237 31.07 -5.18 0.02
N LYS A 238 31.57 -5.97 -0.95
CA LYS A 238 33.00 -6.09 -1.28
C LYS A 238 33.32 -5.19 -2.48
N GLU A 239 34.18 -4.19 -2.27
CA GLU A 239 34.68 -3.26 -3.31
C GLU A 239 35.55 -3.93 -4.40
N ASN A 240 35.67 -5.26 -4.43
CA ASN A 240 36.59 -6.02 -5.27
C ASN A 240 35.98 -7.35 -5.79
N SER A 241 34.68 -7.37 -6.09
CA SER A 241 34.04 -8.44 -6.89
C SER A 241 34.00 -8.06 -8.37
N THR A 242 34.11 -9.03 -9.28
CA THR A 242 33.80 -8.83 -10.71
C THR A 242 32.29 -8.78 -10.92
N ASP A 243 31.79 -7.84 -11.71
CA ASP A 243 30.35 -7.68 -12.03
C ASP A 243 29.75 -8.81 -12.90
N THR A 244 30.49 -9.89 -13.12
CA THR A 244 30.11 -11.03 -13.98
C THR A 244 29.88 -12.28 -13.14
N ILE A 245 28.73 -12.91 -13.32
CA ILE A 245 28.35 -14.11 -12.57
C ILE A 245 29.09 -15.32 -13.15
N PRO A 246 29.75 -16.16 -12.33
CA PRO A 246 30.42 -17.37 -12.81
C PRO A 246 29.50 -18.27 -13.64
N SER A 247 29.87 -18.52 -14.89
CA SER A 247 28.97 -19.09 -15.92
C SER A 247 28.46 -20.50 -15.61
N TRP A 248 29.03 -21.21 -14.64
CA TRP A 248 28.52 -22.51 -14.19
C TRP A 248 27.17 -22.37 -13.45
N ILE A 249 26.85 -21.21 -12.86
CA ILE A 249 25.59 -20.93 -12.18
C ILE A 249 24.41 -20.91 -13.18
N LYS A 250 24.66 -20.56 -14.45
CA LYS A 250 23.68 -20.64 -15.54
C LYS A 250 23.11 -22.06 -15.74
N ASN A 251 23.90 -23.10 -15.46
CA ASN A 251 23.40 -24.48 -15.53
C ASN A 251 22.31 -24.74 -14.48
N ASN A 252 22.50 -24.25 -13.25
CA ASN A 252 21.52 -24.38 -12.17
C ASN A 252 20.24 -23.61 -12.50
N ALA A 253 20.35 -22.41 -13.06
CA ALA A 253 19.20 -21.61 -13.53
C ALA A 253 18.44 -22.29 -14.69
N GLY A 254 19.14 -22.95 -15.61
CA GLY A 254 18.55 -23.78 -16.66
C GLY A 254 17.89 -25.06 -16.13
N TRP A 255 18.45 -25.67 -15.08
CA TRP A 255 17.85 -26.83 -14.42
C TRP A 255 16.62 -26.45 -13.59
N TRP A 256 16.65 -25.32 -12.90
CA TRP A 256 15.52 -24.80 -12.13
C TRP A 256 14.35 -24.42 -13.04
N SER A 257 14.59 -23.66 -14.10
CA SER A 257 13.56 -23.28 -15.09
C SER A 257 12.96 -24.48 -15.82
N SER A 258 13.75 -25.54 -16.07
CA SER A 258 13.26 -26.81 -16.62
C SER A 258 12.73 -27.81 -15.56
N GLY A 259 12.58 -27.41 -14.30
CA GLY A 259 11.96 -28.22 -13.23
C GLY A 259 12.80 -29.43 -12.76
N LYS A 260 14.10 -29.45 -13.02
CA LYS A 260 15.03 -30.55 -12.68
C LYS A 260 15.62 -30.44 -11.26
N ILE A 261 15.57 -29.25 -10.67
CA ILE A 261 15.86 -29.00 -9.24
C ILE A 261 14.67 -28.23 -8.64
N SER A 262 14.42 -28.38 -7.35
CA SER A 262 13.27 -27.74 -6.72
C SER A 262 13.47 -26.23 -6.55
N ASP A 263 12.37 -25.53 -6.26
CA ASP A 263 12.39 -24.12 -5.91
C ASP A 263 13.27 -23.86 -4.68
N ASN A 264 13.17 -24.70 -3.64
CA ASN A 264 14.01 -24.61 -2.45
C ASN A 264 15.51 -24.79 -2.77
N ASP A 265 15.87 -25.81 -3.54
CA ASP A 265 17.28 -26.09 -3.88
C ASP A 265 17.93 -24.92 -4.62
N PHE A 266 17.17 -24.26 -5.51
CA PHE A 266 17.63 -23.09 -6.23
C PHE A 266 17.74 -21.86 -5.33
N LEU A 267 16.71 -21.57 -4.51
CA LEU A 267 16.72 -20.41 -3.62
C LEU A 267 17.86 -20.47 -2.59
N THR A 268 18.04 -21.59 -1.89
CA THR A 268 19.16 -21.77 -0.94
C THR A 268 20.52 -21.75 -1.66
N GLY A 269 20.58 -22.18 -2.92
CA GLY A 269 21.77 -22.02 -3.76
C GLY A 269 22.10 -20.55 -4.04
N ILE A 270 21.09 -19.72 -4.35
CA ILE A 270 21.26 -18.28 -4.58
C ILE A 270 21.59 -17.54 -3.27
N GLU A 271 20.93 -17.87 -2.17
CA GLU A 271 21.20 -17.37 -0.82
C GLU A 271 22.69 -17.56 -0.46
N TYR A 272 23.21 -18.78 -0.58
CA TYR A 272 24.63 -19.08 -0.39
C TYR A 272 25.55 -18.28 -1.33
N LEU A 273 25.17 -18.12 -2.61
CA LEU A 273 25.97 -17.36 -3.59
C LEU A 273 26.06 -15.87 -3.24
N ILE A 274 25.02 -15.29 -2.62
CA ILE A 274 25.03 -13.89 -2.16
C ILE A 274 25.87 -13.76 -0.88
N GLU A 275 25.67 -14.62 0.11
CA GLU A 275 26.39 -14.56 1.40
C GLU A 275 27.91 -14.78 1.24
N ASN A 276 28.34 -15.51 0.20
CA ASN A 276 29.76 -15.64 -0.13
C ASN A 276 30.30 -14.46 -0.98
N GLY A 277 29.44 -13.61 -1.52
CA GLY A 277 29.79 -12.50 -2.44
C GLY A 277 30.18 -12.99 -3.84
N ILE A 278 29.50 -14.03 -4.33
CA ILE A 278 29.67 -14.59 -5.69
C ILE A 278 28.61 -14.03 -6.65
N ILE A 279 27.40 -13.78 -6.16
CA ILE A 279 26.43 -12.88 -6.79
C ILE A 279 26.40 -11.61 -5.93
N ASN A 280 26.65 -10.46 -6.55
CA ASN A 280 26.44 -9.17 -5.90
C ASN A 280 25.00 -8.71 -6.21
N VAL A 281 24.26 -8.30 -5.18
CA VAL A 281 22.89 -7.78 -5.28
C VAL A 281 22.87 -6.41 -4.61
N ASN A 282 22.33 -5.41 -5.29
CA ASN A 282 22.23 -4.07 -4.75
C ASN A 282 20.82 -3.86 -4.20
N ALA A 283 20.65 -3.81 -2.88
CA ALA A 283 19.34 -3.63 -2.22
C ALA A 283 18.72 -2.23 -2.39
N LYS A 284 19.08 -1.53 -3.47
CA LYS A 284 18.59 -0.24 -3.95
C LYS A 284 18.71 -0.16 -5.48
N THR A 285 18.06 -1.09 -6.19
CA THR A 285 17.90 -0.97 -7.64
C THR A 285 16.57 -0.29 -7.94
N ASN A 286 16.53 1.06 -7.91
CA ASN A 286 15.46 1.82 -8.57
C ASN A 286 15.44 1.42 -10.05
N SER A 287 14.49 0.55 -10.39
CA SER A 287 14.48 -0.20 -11.63
C SER A 287 13.20 0.05 -12.38
N GLU A 288 13.33 0.46 -13.63
CA GLU A 288 12.24 0.51 -14.62
C GLU A 288 11.53 -0.86 -14.75
N LEU A 289 12.16 -1.96 -14.31
CA LEU A 289 11.56 -3.31 -14.23
C LEU A 289 10.69 -3.53 -12.97
N LEU A 290 11.01 -2.88 -11.85
CA LEU A 290 10.23 -2.96 -10.61
C LEU A 290 8.94 -2.14 -10.73
N GLU A 291 9.07 -0.92 -11.24
CA GLU A 291 7.94 -0.04 -11.59
C GLU A 291 6.97 -0.76 -12.55
N LYS A 292 7.49 -1.36 -13.63
CA LYS A 292 6.68 -2.16 -14.56
C LYS A 292 6.11 -3.45 -13.97
N ASP A 293 6.70 -4.02 -12.93
CA ASP A 293 6.06 -5.13 -12.20
C ASP A 293 4.90 -4.63 -11.33
N LEU A 294 5.08 -3.53 -10.61
CA LEU A 294 4.02 -2.89 -9.82
C LEU A 294 2.85 -2.45 -10.72
N GLU A 295 3.11 -1.83 -11.87
CA GLU A 295 2.09 -1.53 -12.90
C GLU A 295 1.38 -2.80 -13.39
N ARG A 296 2.15 -3.84 -13.75
CA ARG A 296 1.62 -5.12 -14.26
C ARG A 296 0.74 -5.83 -13.23
N LYS A 297 1.16 -5.85 -11.97
CA LYS A 297 0.42 -6.38 -10.82
C LYS A 297 -0.86 -5.58 -10.59
N ALA A 298 -0.76 -4.25 -10.51
CA ALA A 298 -1.90 -3.35 -10.34
C ALA A 298 -2.93 -3.50 -11.46
N TRP A 299 -2.50 -3.58 -12.73
CA TRP A 299 -3.37 -3.85 -13.88
C TRP A 299 -4.05 -5.23 -13.80
N ASN A 300 -3.30 -6.27 -13.40
CA ASN A 300 -3.82 -7.62 -13.21
C ASN A 300 -4.89 -7.66 -12.10
N PHE A 301 -4.68 -6.93 -11.01
CA PHE A 301 -5.66 -6.76 -9.94
C PHE A 301 -6.87 -5.93 -10.40
N GLU A 302 -6.65 -4.84 -11.13
CA GLU A 302 -7.72 -4.01 -11.72
C GLU A 302 -8.65 -4.84 -12.64
N ARG A 303 -8.09 -5.79 -13.40
CA ARG A 303 -8.86 -6.75 -14.21
C ARG A 303 -9.72 -7.67 -13.36
N TYR A 304 -9.23 -8.15 -12.22
CA TYR A 304 -10.02 -8.95 -11.28
C TYR A 304 -11.18 -8.13 -10.68
N LEU A 305 -10.93 -6.89 -10.23
CA LEU A 305 -11.99 -5.99 -9.76
C LEU A 305 -13.04 -5.72 -10.85
N THR A 306 -12.60 -5.53 -12.09
CA THR A 306 -13.49 -5.31 -13.24
C THR A 306 -14.36 -6.55 -13.53
N ASN A 307 -13.84 -7.76 -13.31
CA ASN A 307 -14.62 -8.99 -13.39
C ASN A 307 -15.65 -9.10 -12.25
N ILE A 308 -15.27 -8.76 -11.00
CA ILE A 308 -16.19 -8.70 -9.85
C ILE A 308 -17.36 -7.76 -10.16
N GLN A 309 -17.08 -6.53 -10.61
CA GLN A 309 -18.11 -5.56 -11.01
C GLN A 309 -19.02 -6.10 -12.12
N SER A 310 -18.46 -6.83 -13.08
CA SER A 310 -19.21 -7.46 -14.17
C SER A 310 -20.15 -8.54 -13.64
N ASP A 311 -19.70 -9.36 -12.70
CA ASP A 311 -20.46 -10.50 -12.17
C ASP A 311 -21.50 -10.10 -11.11
N ILE A 312 -21.27 -9.03 -10.34
CA ILE A 312 -22.33 -8.36 -9.55
C ILE A 312 -23.50 -7.98 -10.49
N LYS A 313 -23.18 -7.28 -11.59
CA LYS A 313 -24.17 -6.76 -12.55
C LYS A 313 -24.87 -7.86 -13.34
N LYS A 314 -24.19 -8.95 -13.73
CA LYS A 314 -24.80 -10.10 -14.44
C LYS A 314 -25.75 -10.92 -13.57
N GLN A 315 -25.36 -11.16 -12.31
CA GLN A 315 -26.08 -12.06 -11.41
C GLN A 315 -27.15 -11.33 -10.58
N ASN A 316 -27.24 -9.99 -10.68
CA ASN A 316 -28.03 -9.13 -9.79
C ASN A 316 -27.71 -9.39 -8.31
N ARG A 317 -26.43 -9.53 -7.95
CA ARG A 317 -26.02 -9.78 -6.55
C ARG A 317 -26.47 -8.59 -5.69
N TYR A 318 -27.34 -8.85 -4.72
CA TYR A 318 -27.60 -7.90 -3.64
C TYR A 318 -26.35 -7.82 -2.75
N VAL A 319 -25.96 -6.60 -2.37
CA VAL A 319 -24.82 -6.35 -1.50
C VAL A 319 -25.28 -5.45 -0.35
N GLU A 320 -25.03 -5.88 0.88
CA GLU A 320 -25.11 -5.02 2.06
C GLU A 320 -23.69 -4.72 2.54
N ASN A 321 -23.33 -3.44 2.61
CA ASN A 321 -21.98 -3.02 2.95
C ASN A 321 -21.63 -3.36 4.41
N ILE A 322 -20.37 -3.75 4.66
CA ILE A 322 -19.89 -4.13 6.00
C ILE A 322 -19.89 -2.92 6.97
N ASN A 323 -19.75 -1.71 6.44
CA ASN A 323 -19.93 -0.48 7.22
C ASN A 323 -21.41 -0.03 7.18
N PRO A 324 -22.17 -0.13 8.30
CA PRO A 324 -23.57 0.28 8.34
C PRO A 324 -23.78 1.79 8.24
N SER A 325 -22.74 2.64 8.38
CA SER A 325 -22.90 4.11 8.33
C SER A 325 -23.49 4.59 7.00
N GLU A 326 -23.23 3.87 5.91
CA GLU A 326 -23.81 4.12 4.58
C GLU A 326 -25.34 4.04 4.56
N TYR A 327 -25.94 3.26 5.47
CA TYR A 327 -27.40 3.12 5.61
C TYR A 327 -27.98 3.83 6.84
N VAL A 328 -27.14 4.38 7.73
CA VAL A 328 -27.62 5.16 8.89
C VAL A 328 -28.44 6.36 8.43
N ILE A 329 -28.01 7.08 7.40
CA ILE A 329 -28.76 8.24 6.88
C ILE A 329 -30.09 7.83 6.25
N ILE A 330 -30.22 6.64 5.64
CA ILE A 330 -31.52 6.12 5.17
C ILE A 330 -32.51 5.92 6.33
N LYS A 331 -32.04 5.60 7.55
CA LYS A 331 -32.90 5.56 8.75
C LYS A 331 -33.40 6.96 9.14
N TYR A 332 -32.57 7.99 9.01
CA TYR A 332 -33.00 9.39 9.19
C TYR A 332 -34.04 9.78 8.15
N TRP A 333 -33.83 9.47 6.85
CA TRP A 333 -34.82 9.79 5.80
C TRP A 333 -36.13 8.99 5.90
N LYS A 334 -36.10 7.75 6.39
CA LYS A 334 -37.30 6.91 6.51
C LYS A 334 -38.26 7.38 7.61
N ASP A 335 -37.71 7.72 8.77
CA ASP A 335 -38.47 8.14 9.95
C ASP A 335 -38.34 9.66 10.18
N TYR A 336 -38.24 10.47 9.11
CA TYR A 336 -37.63 11.81 9.14
C TYR A 336 -38.27 12.83 10.10
N HIS A 337 -39.59 12.79 10.27
CA HIS A 337 -40.30 13.60 11.27
C HIS A 337 -39.94 13.24 12.73
N LYS A 338 -39.36 12.04 12.99
CA LYS A 338 -38.87 11.64 14.32
C LYS A 338 -37.47 12.21 14.63
N TRP A 339 -36.69 12.53 13.60
CA TRP A 339 -35.28 12.91 13.70
C TRP A 339 -34.99 14.37 13.36
N ASN A 340 -36.03 15.22 13.32
CA ASN A 340 -35.95 16.65 12.99
C ASN A 340 -35.27 16.96 11.64
N LEU A 341 -35.31 16.04 10.67
CA LEU A 341 -34.55 16.16 9.42
C LEU A 341 -34.95 17.37 8.57
N GLU A 342 -36.23 17.76 8.59
CA GLU A 342 -36.72 18.98 7.92
C GLU A 342 -35.96 20.22 8.44
N SER A 343 -35.80 20.34 9.76
CA SER A 343 -35.03 21.42 10.38
C SER A 343 -33.52 21.33 10.09
N TYR A 344 -32.96 20.14 9.88
CA TYR A 344 -31.58 19.98 9.42
C TYR A 344 -31.41 20.48 7.98
N LEU A 345 -32.33 20.12 7.08
CA LEU A 345 -32.29 20.47 5.66
C LEU A 345 -32.50 21.98 5.44
N ASP A 346 -33.42 22.60 6.20
CA ASP A 346 -33.68 24.05 6.15
C ASP A 346 -32.58 24.90 6.82
N SER A 347 -31.72 24.31 7.67
CA SER A 347 -30.72 25.05 8.45
C SER A 347 -29.49 24.21 8.86
N SER A 348 -28.74 23.75 7.87
CA SER A 348 -27.57 22.88 8.07
C SER A 348 -26.46 23.49 8.95
N GLU A 349 -26.36 24.82 9.01
CA GLU A 349 -25.43 25.55 9.89
C GLU A 349 -25.70 25.36 11.40
N ILE A 350 -26.88 24.86 11.79
CA ILE A 350 -27.23 24.62 13.21
C ILE A 350 -26.52 23.37 13.78
N PHE A 351 -26.06 22.45 12.91
CA PHE A 351 -25.37 21.23 13.33
C PHE A 351 -23.85 21.41 13.24
N PRO A 352 -23.16 21.69 14.36
CA PRO A 352 -21.70 21.85 14.36
C PRO A 352 -20.99 20.58 13.87
N ASP A 353 -20.00 20.74 12.99
CA ASP A 353 -19.11 19.67 12.56
C ASP A 353 -18.35 19.08 13.76
N ARG A 354 -17.88 17.85 13.58
CA ARG A 354 -17.08 17.11 14.55
C ARG A 354 -15.82 17.90 14.91
N LYS A 355 -15.48 17.93 16.19
CA LYS A 355 -14.16 18.42 16.61
C LYS A 355 -13.15 17.31 16.43
N VAL A 356 -12.02 17.63 15.80
CA VAL A 356 -10.88 16.71 15.70
C VAL A 356 -9.77 17.27 16.59
N SER A 357 -9.25 16.43 17.48
CA SER A 357 -8.08 16.70 18.31
C SER A 357 -7.15 15.50 18.31
N ILE A 358 -5.97 15.64 18.91
CA ILE A 358 -4.99 14.56 19.07
C ILE A 358 -4.75 14.38 20.56
N ASP A 359 -4.84 13.14 21.03
CA ASP A 359 -4.49 12.74 22.38
C ASP A 359 -2.98 12.96 22.62
N PRO A 360 -2.58 13.81 23.59
CA PRO A 360 -1.17 14.11 23.84
C PRO A 360 -0.41 12.98 24.56
N GLU A 361 -1.09 11.99 25.15
CA GLU A 361 -0.45 10.82 25.77
C GLU A 361 -0.36 9.63 24.82
N THR A 362 -1.38 9.40 23.98
CA THR A 362 -1.43 8.23 23.09
C THR A 362 -1.20 8.52 21.60
N GLY A 363 -1.19 9.80 21.19
CA GLY A 363 -1.03 10.21 19.79
C GLY A 363 -2.23 9.91 18.88
N ASN A 364 -3.33 9.39 19.41
CA ASN A 364 -4.51 9.03 18.63
C ASN A 364 -5.37 10.25 18.28
N TYR A 365 -5.97 10.25 17.09
CA TYR A 365 -7.00 11.22 16.74
C TYR A 365 -8.28 10.95 17.54
N ILE A 366 -8.73 11.95 18.29
CA ILE A 366 -10.04 11.98 18.95
C ILE A 366 -10.99 12.75 18.02
N ILE A 367 -12.13 12.15 17.69
CA ILE A 367 -13.18 12.78 16.87
C ILE A 367 -14.45 12.89 17.72
N GLU A 368 -14.72 14.09 18.25
CA GLU A 368 -15.90 14.37 19.05
C GLU A 368 -17.06 14.80 18.15
N TYR A 369 -18.16 14.05 18.15
CA TYR A 369 -19.40 14.43 17.49
C TYR A 369 -20.36 15.07 18.51
N LEU A 370 -20.93 16.23 18.16
CA LEU A 370 -22.01 16.85 18.93
C LEU A 370 -23.34 16.18 18.57
N ILE A 371 -23.67 15.11 19.30
CA ILE A 371 -24.87 14.29 19.06
C ILE A 371 -26.09 14.94 19.72
N TYR A 372 -26.99 15.50 18.89
CA TYR A 372 -28.29 15.98 19.33
C TYR A 372 -29.26 14.81 19.49
N ILE A 373 -29.33 14.26 20.71
CA ILE A 373 -30.32 13.25 21.07
C ILE A 373 -31.64 13.96 21.38
N ASN A 374 -32.61 13.84 20.47
CA ASN A 374 -34.00 14.25 20.72
C ASN A 374 -34.64 13.27 21.73
N GLU A 375 -35.49 13.76 22.65
CA GLU A 375 -36.24 12.87 23.55
C GLU A 375 -37.22 11.99 22.75
N GLN A 376 -37.43 10.73 23.17
CA GLN A 376 -37.93 9.62 22.32
C GLN A 376 -39.41 9.24 22.50
#